data_AF-A0A135VFY9-F1
#
_entry.id   AF-A0A135VFY9-F1
#
_cell.length_a   1.000
_cell.length_b   1.000
_cell.length_c   1.000
_cell.angle_alpha   90.00
_cell.angle_beta   90.00
_cell.angle_gamma   90.00
#
_symmetry.space_group_name_H-M   'P 1'
#
loop_
_entity.id
_entity.type
_entity.pdbx_description
1 polymer ?
#
loop_
_entity_poly.entity_id
_entity_poly.type
_entity_poly.pdbx_seq_one_letter_code
_entity_poly.pdbx_strand_id
1 'polypeptide(L)'
;MLMRGFQAHPRTWPSVSPLETKGPEGAYGAMRELKEMSKENPTSIPPVVLDDYSDFEMFAKGAVLVLYSPEYFHSPFLDDKKRLRRVTLTALGVRVNGIALTFKHVLDYNNLCDTSKDWNEQTQEIDHHITQIMARLGSEGNLIRGTVETEPSIGEALVMRP
;
A
#
# COMPACT_ATOMS: atom_id res chain seq x y z
N MET A 1 -77.79 -16.93 18.01
CA MET A 1 -78.57 -17.50 19.13
C MET A 1 -77.59 -17.81 20.25
N LEU A 2 -77.77 -17.14 21.40
CA LEU A 2 -77.16 -17.37 22.74
C LEU A 2 -75.62 -17.28 22.86
N MET A 3 -75.04 -16.16 23.32
CA MET A 3 -74.90 -15.66 24.71
C MET A 3 -74.06 -16.52 25.66
N ARG A 4 -73.00 -15.89 26.19
CA ARG A 4 -72.34 -15.98 27.53
C ARG A 4 -70.81 -15.94 27.32
N GLY A 5 -70.03 -14.97 27.77
CA GLY A 5 -70.16 -14.08 28.92
C GLY A 5 -69.23 -14.59 30.03
N PHE A 6 -68.06 -13.97 30.22
CA PHE A 6 -67.31 -13.99 31.48
C PHE A 6 -66.44 -12.73 31.59
N GLN A 7 -66.63 -12.01 32.69
CA GLN A 7 -65.89 -10.82 33.12
C GLN A 7 -65.01 -11.15 34.34
N ALA A 8 -63.92 -10.37 34.45
CA ALA A 8 -63.16 -9.95 35.64
C ALA A 8 -62.31 -10.98 36.42
N HIS A 9 -60.99 -10.75 36.53
CA HIS A 9 -60.40 -9.85 37.55
C HIS A 9 -58.88 -9.66 37.33
N PRO A 10 -58.31 -8.49 37.70
CA PRO A 10 -56.87 -8.21 37.61
C PRO A 10 -56.11 -8.79 38.81
N ARG A 11 -55.02 -9.54 38.57
CA ARG A 11 -54.07 -9.93 39.62
C ARG A 11 -53.10 -8.79 39.88
N THR A 12 -53.18 -8.24 41.07
CA THR A 12 -52.16 -7.37 41.67
C THR A 12 -50.89 -8.16 41.94
N TRP A 13 -49.75 -7.58 41.57
CA TRP A 13 -48.42 -8.09 41.92
C TRP A 13 -47.98 -7.46 43.23
N PRO A 14 -47.49 -8.21 44.22
CA PRO A 14 -46.83 -7.61 45.36
C PRO A 14 -45.43 -7.13 44.95
N SER A 15 -45.15 -5.87 45.28
CA SER A 15 -43.83 -5.25 45.24
C SER A 15 -42.91 -5.97 46.23
N VAL A 16 -41.75 -6.44 45.76
CA VAL A 16 -40.70 -7.00 46.62
C VAL A 16 -39.44 -6.16 46.40
N SER A 17 -39.12 -5.34 47.40
CA SER A 17 -37.85 -4.62 47.49
C SER A 17 -36.71 -5.63 47.67
N PRO A 18 -35.61 -5.55 46.91
CA PRO A 18 -34.46 -6.40 47.16
C PRO A 18 -33.70 -5.93 48.41
N LEU A 19 -33.54 -6.85 49.35
CA LEU A 19 -32.63 -6.74 50.49
C LEU A 19 -31.21 -6.42 50.03
N GLU A 20 -30.59 -5.45 50.69
CA GLU A 20 -29.13 -5.33 50.80
C GLU A 20 -28.53 -6.69 51.19
N THR A 21 -27.75 -7.26 50.28
CA THR A 21 -26.82 -8.33 50.61
C THR A 21 -25.42 -7.86 50.24
N LYS A 22 -24.61 -7.75 51.30
CA LYS A 22 -23.17 -7.48 51.27
C LYS A 22 -22.49 -8.34 50.21
N GLY A 23 -21.64 -7.71 49.40
CA GLY A 23 -20.88 -8.40 48.37
C GLY A 23 -19.89 -9.43 48.95
N PRO A 24 -19.34 -10.26 48.07
CA PRO A 24 -17.93 -10.54 48.08
C PRO A 24 -17.29 -9.80 46.91
N GLU A 25 -16.34 -8.95 47.27
CA GLU A 25 -15.20 -8.56 46.45
C GLU A 25 -14.70 -9.77 45.64
N GLY A 26 -14.55 -9.63 44.31
CA GLY A 26 -13.85 -10.67 43.55
C GLY A 26 -14.23 -10.90 42.08
N ALA A 27 -15.21 -10.22 41.51
CA ALA A 27 -15.68 -10.56 40.14
C ALA A 27 -15.57 -9.45 39.08
N TYR A 28 -15.18 -8.22 39.43
CA TYR A 28 -15.13 -7.09 38.49
C TYR A 28 -13.71 -6.68 38.05
N GLY A 29 -12.68 -7.44 38.45
CA GLY A 29 -11.28 -7.16 38.07
C GLY A 29 -10.83 -7.80 36.75
N ALA A 30 -11.55 -8.81 36.24
CA ALA A 30 -11.09 -9.65 35.13
C ALA A 30 -11.85 -9.45 33.80
N MET A 31 -12.59 -8.34 33.66
CA MET A 31 -13.36 -8.01 32.46
C MET A 31 -13.00 -6.61 31.93
N ARG A 32 -11.75 -6.18 32.11
CA ARG A 32 -11.22 -4.93 31.54
C ARG A 32 -9.95 -5.07 30.72
N GLU A 33 -9.37 -6.26 30.67
CA GLU A 33 -8.24 -6.59 29.80
C GLU A 33 -8.63 -7.78 28.94
N LEU A 34 -9.22 -7.51 27.78
CA LEU A 34 -9.18 -8.36 26.57
C LEU A 34 -9.92 -7.62 25.43
N LYS A 35 -9.68 -6.31 25.33
CA LYS A 35 -9.70 -5.61 24.05
C LYS A 35 -8.26 -5.28 23.71
N GLU A 36 -7.41 -6.30 23.70
CA GLU A 36 -6.25 -6.25 22.82
C GLU A 36 -6.85 -6.22 21.41
N MET A 37 -7.03 -5.00 20.89
CA MET A 37 -6.95 -4.82 19.45
C MET A 37 -5.65 -5.50 19.07
N SER A 38 -5.72 -6.63 18.38
CA SER A 38 -4.61 -7.11 17.59
C SER A 38 -4.18 -5.91 16.77
N LYS A 39 -3.11 -5.23 17.22
CA LYS A 39 -2.33 -4.37 16.36
C LYS A 39 -1.91 -5.35 15.28
N GLU A 40 -2.65 -5.35 14.18
CA GLU A 40 -2.21 -5.92 12.93
C GLU A 40 -0.90 -5.17 12.66
N ASN A 41 0.21 -5.73 13.15
CA ASN A 41 1.51 -5.28 12.73
C ASN A 41 1.48 -5.50 11.23
N PRO A 42 1.45 -4.43 10.41
CA PRO A 42 1.43 -4.61 8.98
C PRO A 42 2.72 -5.37 8.67
N THR A 43 2.58 -6.64 8.33
CA THR A 43 3.73 -7.46 7.96
C THR A 43 4.19 -6.85 6.65
N SER A 44 5.28 -6.10 6.71
CA SER A 44 5.83 -5.43 5.54
C SER A 44 6.38 -6.51 4.62
N ILE A 45 5.68 -6.75 3.51
CA ILE A 45 6.16 -7.66 2.47
C ILE A 45 7.07 -6.83 1.56
N PRO A 46 8.37 -7.17 1.46
CA PRO A 46 9.28 -6.43 0.60
C PRO A 46 8.84 -6.54 -0.87
N PRO A 47 9.05 -5.49 -1.68
CA PRO A 47 8.76 -5.55 -3.10
C PRO A 47 9.53 -6.68 -3.80
N VAL A 48 8.85 -7.40 -4.69
CA VAL A 48 9.48 -8.34 -5.61
C VAL A 48 10.10 -7.54 -6.75
N VAL A 49 11.42 -7.60 -6.89
CA VAL A 49 12.14 -6.93 -7.98
C VAL A 49 12.15 -7.84 -9.20
N LEU A 50 11.74 -7.30 -10.34
CA LEU A 50 11.66 -7.99 -11.62
C LEU A 50 12.75 -7.44 -12.55
N ASP A 51 13.50 -8.34 -13.16
CA ASP A 51 14.59 -7.98 -14.09
C ASP A 51 14.05 -7.55 -15.45
N ASP A 52 12.97 -8.19 -15.92
CA ASP A 52 12.38 -7.94 -17.23
C ASP A 52 11.15 -7.01 -17.16
N TYR A 53 11.11 -6.03 -18.07
CA TYR A 53 9.97 -5.12 -18.18
C TYR A 53 8.68 -5.84 -18.60
N SER A 54 8.77 -6.85 -19.45
CA SER A 54 7.60 -7.61 -19.91
C SER A 54 6.90 -8.34 -18.75
N ASP A 55 7.66 -8.88 -17.80
CA ASP A 55 7.10 -9.50 -16.60
C ASP A 55 6.43 -8.45 -15.72
N PHE A 56 7.08 -7.31 -15.53
CA PHE A 56 6.49 -6.18 -14.80
C PHE A 56 5.16 -5.74 -15.39
N GLU A 57 5.10 -5.61 -16.72
CA GLU A 57 3.88 -5.23 -17.43
C GLU A 57 2.72 -6.21 -17.19
N MET A 58 3.01 -7.51 -17.12
CA MET A 58 1.98 -8.50 -16.79
C MET A 58 1.37 -8.27 -15.41
N PHE A 59 2.19 -7.93 -14.40
CA PHE A 59 1.70 -7.64 -13.05
C PHE A 59 1.05 -6.27 -12.93
N ALA A 60 1.54 -5.28 -13.68
CA ALA A 60 1.02 -3.91 -13.68
C ALA A 60 -0.46 -3.86 -14.09
N LYS A 61 -0.90 -4.73 -15.02
CA LYS A 61 -2.31 -4.87 -15.44
C LYS A 61 -3.25 -5.27 -14.31
N GLY A 62 -2.75 -6.04 -13.34
CA GLY A 62 -3.52 -6.50 -12.17
C GLY A 62 -3.30 -5.63 -10.92
N ALA A 63 -2.54 -4.54 -11.04
CA ALA A 63 -2.24 -3.67 -9.92
C ALA A 63 -3.40 -2.74 -9.61
N VAL A 64 -3.56 -2.40 -8.34
CA VAL A 64 -4.50 -1.35 -7.92
C VAL A 64 -3.96 0.02 -8.35
N LEU A 65 -2.64 0.17 -8.29
CA LEU A 65 -1.94 1.40 -8.62
C LEU A 65 -0.55 1.09 -9.19
N VAL A 66 -0.17 1.81 -10.22
CA VAL A 66 1.19 1.79 -10.77
C VAL A 66 1.83 3.14 -10.52
N LEU A 67 3.03 3.13 -9.96
CA LEU A 67 3.84 4.31 -9.73
C LEU A 67 5.03 4.31 -10.67
N TYR A 68 5.39 5.50 -11.14
CA TYR A 68 6.69 5.73 -11.76
C TYR A 68 7.44 6.85 -11.02
N SER A 69 8.71 6.58 -10.73
CA SER A 69 9.62 7.51 -10.08
C SER A 69 10.86 7.74 -10.95
N PRO A 70 10.97 8.90 -11.61
CA PRO A 70 12.17 9.28 -12.32
C PRO A 70 13.23 9.84 -11.36
N GLU A 71 14.44 9.34 -11.49
CA GLU A 71 15.65 9.80 -10.81
C GLU A 71 16.57 10.41 -11.86
N TYR A 72 17.05 11.63 -11.62
CA TYR A 72 17.94 12.35 -12.53
C TYR A 72 19.36 12.38 -11.97
N PHE A 73 20.36 12.51 -12.83
CA PHE A 73 21.72 12.73 -12.37
C PHE A 73 21.82 14.09 -11.67
N HIS A 74 22.49 14.09 -10.52
CA HIS A 74 22.81 15.30 -9.78
C HIS A 74 24.32 15.48 -9.85
N SER A 75 24.80 16.35 -10.74
CA SER A 75 26.22 16.71 -10.82
C SER A 75 26.39 18.20 -10.57
N PRO A 76 27.27 18.62 -9.66
CA PRO A 76 27.61 20.03 -9.50
C PRO A 76 28.55 20.54 -10.62
N PHE A 77 29.08 19.64 -11.46
CA PHE A 77 30.07 19.96 -12.50
C PHE A 77 29.50 19.96 -13.92
N LEU A 78 28.35 19.32 -14.12
CA LEU A 78 27.66 19.24 -15.40
C LEU A 78 26.32 19.95 -15.23
N ASP A 79 26.01 20.88 -16.13
CA ASP A 79 24.75 21.65 -16.12
C ASP A 79 23.56 20.79 -16.62
N ASP A 80 23.56 19.52 -16.25
CA ASP A 80 22.85 18.43 -16.92
C ASP A 80 21.69 17.93 -16.08
N LYS A 81 20.92 18.86 -15.52
CA LYS A 81 19.80 18.61 -14.59
C LYS A 81 18.61 17.86 -15.22
N LYS A 82 18.65 17.64 -16.54
CA LYS A 82 17.60 16.93 -17.29
C LYS A 82 17.94 15.47 -17.56
N ARG A 83 19.16 15.02 -17.26
CA ARG A 83 19.57 13.66 -17.58
C ARG A 83 18.90 12.65 -16.66
N LEU A 84 18.05 11.81 -17.24
CA LEU A 84 17.45 10.69 -16.54
C LEU A 84 18.53 9.66 -16.19
N ARG A 85 18.67 9.34 -14.92
CA ARG A 85 19.55 8.30 -14.39
C ARG A 85 18.84 6.96 -14.34
N ARG A 86 17.60 6.98 -13.86
CA ARG A 86 16.85 5.76 -13.59
C ARG A 86 15.36 6.08 -13.56
N VAL A 87 14.54 5.12 -13.97
CA VAL A 87 13.11 5.13 -13.69
C VAL A 87 12.78 3.88 -12.89
N THR A 88 12.19 4.07 -11.72
CA THR A 88 11.63 2.97 -10.95
C THR A 88 10.14 2.88 -11.24
N LEU A 89 9.69 1.70 -11.66
CA LEU A 89 8.29 1.36 -11.80
C LEU A 89 7.86 0.48 -10.63
N THR A 90 6.72 0.79 -10.02
CA THR A 90 6.20 0.04 -8.87
C THR A 90 4.73 -0.28 -9.09
N ALA A 91 4.38 -1.56 -9.16
CA ALA A 91 3.01 -2.04 -9.22
C ALA A 91 2.56 -2.44 -7.81
N LEU A 92 1.56 -1.75 -7.27
CA LEU A 92 1.05 -1.92 -5.91
C LEU A 92 -0.25 -2.72 -5.87
N GLY A 93 -0.38 -3.58 -4.86
CA GLY A 93 -1.63 -4.27 -4.56
C GLY A 93 -1.98 -5.38 -5.55
N VAL A 94 -0.99 -5.96 -6.23
CA VAL A 94 -1.19 -7.07 -7.15
C VAL A 94 -1.57 -8.32 -6.35
N ARG A 95 -2.74 -8.90 -6.61
CA ARG A 95 -3.21 -10.09 -5.88
C ARG A 95 -2.62 -11.37 -6.45
N VAL A 96 -1.82 -12.06 -5.66
CA VAL A 96 -1.27 -13.39 -5.99
C VAL A 96 -1.65 -14.36 -4.88
N ASN A 97 -2.40 -15.41 -5.20
CA ASN A 97 -2.88 -16.42 -4.22
C ASN A 97 -3.55 -15.80 -2.97
N GLY A 98 -4.30 -14.70 -3.16
CA GLY A 98 -4.99 -13.99 -2.07
C GLY A 98 -4.13 -13.02 -1.26
N ILE A 99 -2.83 -12.92 -1.56
CA ILE A 99 -1.90 -11.99 -0.91
C ILE A 99 -1.68 -10.77 -1.82
N ALA A 100 -1.75 -9.57 -1.26
CA ALA A 100 -1.42 -8.34 -1.98
C ALA A 100 0.11 -8.14 -1.97
N LEU A 101 0.70 -8.14 -3.16
CA LEU A 101 2.14 -7.98 -3.36
C LEU A 101 2.44 -6.66 -4.06
N THR A 102 3.68 -6.21 -3.87
CA THR A 102 4.27 -5.09 -4.60
C THR A 102 5.34 -5.63 -5.52
N PHE A 103 5.30 -5.24 -6.79
CA PHE A 103 6.32 -5.57 -7.78
C PHE A 103 7.05 -4.31 -8.21
N LYS A 104 8.36 -4.41 -8.41
CA LYS A 104 9.23 -3.30 -8.78
C LYS A 104 10.06 -3.67 -9.99
N HIS A 105 10.22 -2.75 -10.93
CA HIS A 105 11.15 -2.86 -12.04
C HIS A 105 11.97 -1.58 -12.16
N VAL A 106 13.25 -1.71 -12.49
CA VAL A 106 14.19 -0.58 -12.53
C VAL A 106 14.80 -0.47 -13.91
N LEU A 107 14.48 0.64 -14.58
CA LEU A 107 15.06 1.03 -15.84
C LEU A 107 16.26 1.93 -15.55
N ASP A 108 17.47 1.39 -15.66
CA ASP A 108 18.71 2.15 -15.43
C ASP A 108 19.26 2.70 -16.75
N TYR A 109 19.78 3.93 -16.73
CA TYR A 109 20.36 4.59 -17.91
C TYR A 109 21.43 3.71 -18.57
N ASN A 110 22.24 3.00 -17.78
CA ASN A 110 23.29 2.13 -18.30
C ASN A 110 22.76 0.95 -19.14
N ASN A 111 21.51 0.54 -18.91
CA ASN A 111 20.86 -0.54 -19.65
C ASN A 111 20.12 -0.04 -20.90
N LEU A 112 19.92 1.28 -21.02
CA LEU A 112 19.17 1.92 -22.10
C LEU A 112 20.06 2.69 -23.08
N CYS A 113 21.33 2.92 -22.73
CA CYS A 113 22.24 3.77 -23.48
C CYS A 113 23.01 2.97 -24.55
N ASP A 114 22.89 3.38 -25.81
CA ASP A 114 23.78 2.97 -26.89
C ASP A 114 24.99 3.91 -26.94
N THR A 115 26.12 3.46 -26.38
CA THR A 115 27.37 4.24 -26.31
C THR A 115 27.95 4.66 -27.67
N SER A 116 27.44 4.14 -28.79
CA SER A 116 27.87 4.53 -30.13
C SER A 116 27.25 5.82 -30.65
N LYS A 117 26.18 6.32 -30.01
CA LYS A 117 25.42 7.51 -30.44
C LYS A 117 25.87 8.79 -29.76
N ASP A 118 25.53 9.92 -30.37
CA ASP A 118 25.74 11.22 -29.72
C ASP A 118 24.83 11.38 -28.50
N TRP A 119 25.34 12.14 -27.54
CA TRP A 119 24.71 12.40 -26.26
C TRP A 119 23.26 12.91 -26.38
N ASN A 120 23.00 13.84 -27.31
CA ASN A 120 21.68 14.43 -27.45
C ASN A 120 20.68 13.41 -28.03
N GLU A 121 21.15 12.55 -28.93
CA GLU A 121 20.35 11.46 -29.53
C GLU A 121 19.98 10.42 -28.47
N GLN A 122 20.94 10.01 -27.63
CA GLN A 122 20.68 9.06 -26.53
C GLN A 122 19.62 9.57 -25.55
N THR A 123 19.70 10.85 -25.17
CA THR A 123 18.74 11.45 -24.24
C THR A 123 17.33 11.45 -24.83
N GLN A 124 17.19 11.84 -26.11
CA GLN A 124 15.90 11.84 -26.79
C GLN A 124 15.32 10.44 -26.97
N GLU A 125 16.15 9.45 -27.29
CA GLU A 125 15.70 8.06 -27.42
C GLU A 125 15.21 7.47 -26.09
N ILE A 126 15.94 7.73 -25.00
CA ILE A 126 15.55 7.29 -23.67
C ILE A 126 14.24 7.98 -23.26
N ASP A 127 14.13 9.30 -23.42
CA ASP A 127 12.91 10.03 -23.10
C ASP A 127 11.72 9.54 -23.93
N HIS A 128 11.92 9.25 -25.22
CA HIS A 128 10.90 8.68 -26.08
C HIS A 128 10.46 7.29 -25.59
N HIS A 129 11.41 6.41 -25.29
CA HIS A 129 11.14 5.06 -24.81
C HIS A 129 10.38 5.08 -23.47
N ILE A 130 10.82 5.90 -22.51
CA ILE A 130 10.13 6.06 -21.23
C ILE A 130 8.71 6.61 -21.44
N THR A 131 8.54 7.57 -22.35
CA THR A 131 7.22 8.13 -22.68
C THR A 131 6.29 7.06 -23.24
N GLN A 132 6.80 6.17 -24.11
CA GLN A 132 6.01 5.04 -24.63
C GLN A 132 5.60 4.05 -23.53
N ILE A 133 6.54 3.71 -22.63
CA ILE A 133 6.26 2.86 -21.46
C ILE A 133 5.16 3.49 -20.60
N MET A 134 5.28 4.79 -20.28
CA MET A 134 4.29 5.50 -19.46
C MET A 134 2.93 5.56 -20.15
N ALA A 135 2.90 5.84 -21.46
CA ALA A 135 1.66 5.88 -22.23
C ALA A 135 0.95 4.52 -22.22
N ARG A 136 1.72 3.43 -22.39
CA ARG A 136 1.19 2.07 -22.37
C ARG A 136 0.62 1.70 -20.99
N LEU A 137 1.41 1.89 -19.93
CA LEU A 137 0.96 1.63 -18.57
C LEU A 137 -0.24 2.49 -18.17
N GLY A 138 -0.27 3.76 -18.59
CA GLY A 138 -1.39 4.66 -18.33
C GLY A 138 -2.67 4.31 -19.11
N SER A 139 -2.55 3.62 -20.25
CA SER A 139 -3.71 3.11 -20.99
C SER A 139 -4.32 1.85 -20.38
N GLU A 140 -3.53 1.09 -19.61
CA GLU A 140 -3.91 -0.19 -19.04
C GLU A 140 -4.27 -0.12 -17.54
N GLY A 141 -3.96 1.00 -16.86
CA GLY A 141 -4.24 1.14 -15.42
C GLY A 141 -4.04 2.55 -14.85
N ASN A 142 -4.13 2.65 -13.52
CA ASN A 142 -3.92 3.90 -12.80
C ASN A 142 -2.42 4.16 -12.63
N LEU A 143 -1.85 4.94 -13.53
CA LEU A 143 -0.45 5.38 -13.45
C LEU A 143 -0.34 6.73 -12.75
N ILE A 144 0.47 6.79 -11.68
CA ILE A 144 0.74 8.03 -10.94
C ILE A 144 2.26 8.25 -10.87
N ARG A 145 2.68 9.52 -10.97
CA ARG A 145 4.05 9.90 -10.68
C ARG A 145 4.24 9.95 -9.16
N GLY A 146 5.16 9.15 -8.62
CA GLY A 146 5.42 9.14 -7.19
C GLY A 146 6.38 8.04 -6.75
N THR A 147 6.77 8.11 -5.48
CA THR A 147 7.64 7.14 -4.80
C THR A 147 6.87 6.48 -3.65
N VAL A 148 7.16 5.21 -3.38
CA VAL A 148 6.80 4.58 -2.11
C VAL A 148 8.08 4.45 -1.31
N GLU A 149 8.08 5.03 -0.12
CA GLU A 149 9.16 4.83 0.85
C GLU A 149 9.05 3.42 1.42
N THR A 150 9.74 2.46 0.81
CA THR A 150 9.92 1.12 1.36
C THR A 150 11.29 1.04 2.02
N GLU A 151 11.37 1.54 3.26
CA GLU A 151 12.59 1.69 4.07
C GLU A 151 13.68 2.61 3.48
N PRO A 152 14.46 3.32 4.31
CA PRO A 152 15.53 4.18 3.83
C PRO A 152 16.60 3.33 3.12
N SER A 153 17.01 3.79 1.94
CA SER A 153 18.17 3.17 1.27
C SER A 153 19.40 3.32 2.17
N ILE A 154 20.31 2.34 2.14
CA ILE A 154 21.50 2.37 3.02
C ILE A 154 22.33 3.65 2.79
N GLY A 155 22.32 4.19 1.58
CA GLY A 155 22.96 5.47 1.24
C GLY A 155 22.33 6.66 1.98
N GLU A 156 21.00 6.73 2.07
CA GLU A 156 20.31 7.78 2.83
C GLU A 156 20.52 7.63 4.33
N ALA A 157 20.53 6.40 4.84
CA ALA A 157 20.83 6.11 6.25
C ALA A 157 22.29 6.48 6.63
N LEU A 158 23.21 6.42 5.68
CA LEU A 158 24.61 6.82 5.88
C LEU A 158 24.82 8.33 5.80
N VAL A 159 24.03 9.05 4.98
CA VAL A 159 24.06 10.53 4.90
C VAL A 159 23.47 11.19 6.16
N MET A 160 22.59 10.49 6.89
CA MET A 160 21.97 10.99 8.11
C MET A 160 22.86 10.93 9.38
N ARG A 161 24.14 10.59 9.27
CA ARG A 161 25.07 10.67 10.42
C ARG A 161 25.85 12.00 10.36
N PRO A 162 25.71 12.89 11.36
CA PRO A 162 26.49 14.12 11.46
C PRO A 162 27.98 13.84 11.70
#